data_AF-A0A833ZGK9-F1
#
_entry.id   AF-A0A833ZGK9-F1
#
_cell.length_a   1.000
_cell.length_b   1.000
_cell.length_c   1.000
_cell.angle_alpha   90.00
_cell.angle_beta   90.00
_cell.angle_gamma   90.00
#
_symmetry.space_group_name_H-M   'P 1'
#
loop_
_entity.id
_entity.type
_entity.pdbx_description
1 polymer ?
#
loop_
_entity_poly.entity_id
_entity_poly.type
_entity_poly.pdbx_seq_one_letter_code
_entity_poly.pdbx_strand_id
1 'polypeptide(L)'
;MRRCLLGDLFMSFTRPPGSQDEESFVCRLGEIQVVGAHGLQSPLPRVQGVSVSQTCWRRAAPEGAEPQPGLRLSCTLRWSCPLSLVRCFRIHCGRGTDGGPSGGAPPAPERPTFLGLAFVNQYRVVDLAVAEAEPGREARVEFLVEPDPREGLLVPRAQWGRAAVLYSLRSP
;
A
#
# COMPACT_ATOMS: atom_id res chain seq x y z
N MET A 1 -26.25 -24.82 2.43
CA MET A 1 -26.54 -25.17 1.03
C MET A 1 -25.40 -26.00 0.48
N ARG A 2 -25.63 -27.22 0.02
CA ARG A 2 -24.67 -28.01 -0.76
C ARG A 2 -25.30 -28.27 -2.13
N ARG A 3 -24.59 -27.94 -3.23
CA ARG A 3 -25.00 -28.13 -4.64
C ARG A 3 -26.01 -27.15 -5.26
N CYS A 4 -25.93 -25.86 -4.94
CA CYS A 4 -26.62 -24.82 -5.72
C CYS A 4 -25.59 -24.05 -6.55
N LEU A 5 -25.93 -23.68 -7.78
CA LEU A 5 -25.14 -22.80 -8.64
C LEU A 5 -25.80 -21.42 -8.63
N LEU A 6 -25.02 -20.37 -8.42
CA LEU A 6 -25.50 -19.02 -8.64
C LEU A 6 -25.53 -18.78 -10.16
N GLY A 7 -26.74 -18.64 -10.72
CA GLY A 7 -26.91 -18.32 -12.13
C GLY A 7 -26.69 -16.84 -12.40
N ASP A 8 -27.50 -16.01 -11.74
CA ASP A 8 -27.52 -14.57 -11.97
C ASP A 8 -27.54 -13.78 -10.65
N LEU A 9 -27.05 -12.54 -10.71
CA LEU A 9 -27.09 -11.58 -9.63
C LEU A 9 -27.74 -10.29 -10.13
N PHE A 10 -28.84 -9.89 -9.49
CA PHE A 10 -29.58 -8.68 -9.85
C PHE A 10 -29.68 -7.74 -8.65
N MET A 11 -29.68 -6.43 -8.94
CA MET A 11 -30.04 -5.39 -7.98
C MET A 11 -31.30 -4.69 -8.49
N SER A 12 -32.35 -4.69 -7.66
CA SER A 12 -33.61 -4.01 -7.96
C SER A 12 -33.79 -2.81 -7.04
N PHE A 13 -34.10 -1.66 -7.62
CA PHE A 13 -34.49 -0.46 -6.88
C PHE A 13 -35.99 -0.26 -7.06
N THR A 14 -36.70 -0.02 -5.97
CA THR A 14 -38.16 0.16 -5.99
C THR A 14 -38.53 1.35 -5.12
N ARG A 15 -39.39 2.21 -5.65
CA ARG A 15 -39.90 3.38 -4.92
C ARG A 15 -41.06 2.94 -4.02
N PRO A 16 -41.16 3.43 -2.76
CA PRO A 16 -42.30 3.17 -1.91
C PRO A 16 -43.61 3.69 -2.54
N PRO A 17 -44.75 2.98 -2.41
CA PRO A 17 -46.03 3.47 -2.90
C PRO A 17 -46.46 4.74 -2.13
N GLY A 18 -46.88 5.79 -2.85
CA GLY A 18 -47.37 7.05 -2.28
C GLY A 18 -46.41 8.24 -2.34
N SER A 19 -45.18 8.04 -2.80
CA SER A 19 -44.21 9.10 -3.09
C SER A 19 -44.64 9.93 -4.30
N GLN A 20 -44.91 11.23 -4.12
CA GLN A 20 -45.36 12.13 -5.19
C GLN A 20 -44.23 12.93 -5.86
N ASP A 21 -43.07 13.08 -5.22
CA ASP A 21 -41.98 13.92 -5.71
C ASP A 21 -40.93 13.15 -6.54
N GLU A 22 -40.31 13.86 -7.47
CA GLU A 22 -39.14 13.39 -8.23
C GLU A 22 -37.89 13.47 -7.33
N GLU A 23 -37.70 12.46 -6.47
CA GLU A 23 -36.49 12.37 -5.65
C GLU A 23 -35.28 11.93 -6.48
N SER A 24 -34.19 12.72 -6.43
CA SER A 24 -32.91 12.34 -7.01
C SER A 24 -32.31 11.15 -6.24
N PHE A 25 -32.13 10.02 -6.92
CA PHE A 25 -31.50 8.83 -6.33
C PHE A 25 -30.09 8.62 -6.90
N VAL A 26 -29.10 8.43 -6.02
CA VAL A 26 -27.73 8.11 -6.41
C VAL A 26 -27.27 6.87 -5.65
N CYS A 27 -27.02 5.78 -6.38
CA CYS A 27 -26.39 4.58 -5.86
C CYS A 27 -24.97 4.45 -6.43
N ARG A 28 -23.97 4.27 -5.56
CA ARG A 28 -22.59 3.94 -5.95
C ARG A 28 -22.25 2.56 -5.45
N LEU A 29 -22.19 1.61 -6.38
CA LEU A 29 -21.76 0.25 -6.11
C LEU A 29 -20.29 0.10 -6.51
N GLY A 30 -19.41 -0.08 -5.54
CA GLY A 30 -17.96 -0.19 -5.78
C GLY A 30 -17.50 -1.61 -6.11
N GLU A 31 -18.05 -2.61 -5.44
CA GLU A 31 -17.67 -4.01 -5.60
C GLU A 31 -18.84 -4.92 -5.19
N ILE A 32 -19.09 -5.98 -5.96
CA ILE A 32 -19.84 -7.14 -5.49
C ILE A 32 -18.98 -8.36 -5.68
N GLN A 33 -18.82 -9.15 -4.63
CA GLN A 33 -18.04 -10.37 -4.68
C GLN A 33 -18.81 -11.57 -4.12
N VAL A 34 -18.77 -12.66 -4.87
CA VAL A 34 -19.29 -13.97 -4.43
C VAL A 34 -18.09 -14.86 -4.16
N VAL A 35 -17.87 -15.16 -2.88
CA VAL A 35 -16.72 -15.95 -2.41
C VAL A 35 -17.17 -17.30 -1.85
N GLY A 36 -16.41 -18.33 -2.17
CA GLY A 36 -16.65 -19.65 -1.59
C GLY A 36 -16.27 -19.70 -0.11
N ALA A 37 -17.02 -20.46 0.69
CA ALA A 37 -16.76 -20.60 2.14
C ALA A 37 -15.34 -21.11 2.45
N HIS A 38 -14.74 -21.92 1.56
CA HIS A 38 -13.36 -22.39 1.69
C HIS A 38 -12.34 -21.25 1.57
N GLY A 39 -12.57 -20.27 0.68
CA GLY A 39 -11.69 -19.11 0.52
C GLY A 39 -11.65 -18.26 1.79
N LEU A 40 -12.80 -18.10 2.45
CA LEU A 40 -12.91 -17.36 3.72
C LEU A 40 -12.17 -18.03 4.90
N GLN A 41 -11.92 -19.33 4.82
CA GLN A 41 -11.19 -20.10 5.84
C GLN A 41 -9.72 -20.31 5.47
N SER A 42 -9.32 -19.90 4.27
CA SER A 42 -7.94 -20.05 3.81
C SER A 42 -7.03 -19.12 4.60
N PRO A 43 -5.78 -19.52 4.88
CA PRO A 43 -4.84 -18.67 5.59
C PRO A 43 -4.60 -17.38 4.82
N LEU A 44 -4.60 -16.25 5.53
CA LEU A 44 -4.35 -14.96 4.93
C LEU A 44 -2.94 -14.92 4.29
N PRO A 45 -2.81 -14.29 3.12
CA PRO A 45 -1.53 -14.19 2.43
C PRO A 45 -0.53 -13.43 3.29
N ARG A 46 0.69 -13.99 3.40
CA ARG A 46 1.82 -13.36 4.08
C ARG A 46 2.90 -13.05 3.06
N VAL A 47 3.33 -11.79 3.02
CA VAL A 47 4.47 -11.37 2.20
C VAL A 47 5.75 -11.66 2.98
N GLN A 48 6.72 -12.30 2.33
CA GLN A 48 8.01 -12.68 2.92
C GLN A 48 9.18 -12.17 2.08
N GLY A 49 10.35 -12.03 2.71
CA GLY A 49 11.62 -11.79 2.02
C GLY A 49 11.62 -10.54 1.14
N VAL A 50 11.03 -9.43 1.62
CA VAL A 50 11.06 -8.17 0.87
C VAL A 50 12.51 -7.68 0.76
N SER A 51 12.96 -7.45 -0.45
CA SER A 51 14.31 -7.01 -0.78
C SER A 51 14.28 -5.79 -1.69
N VAL A 52 15.30 -4.95 -1.57
CA VAL A 52 15.51 -3.76 -2.38
C VAL A 52 16.76 -3.95 -3.22
N SER A 53 16.70 -3.60 -4.50
CA SER A 53 17.81 -3.74 -5.44
C SER A 53 17.77 -2.63 -6.48
N GLN A 54 18.82 -2.50 -7.30
CA GLN A 54 18.90 -1.53 -8.40
C GLN A 54 18.60 -0.09 -7.94
N THR A 55 19.15 0.25 -6.77
CA THR A 55 18.98 1.54 -6.10
C THR A 55 19.75 2.62 -6.85
N CYS A 56 19.09 3.73 -7.16
CA CYS A 56 19.67 4.92 -7.76
C CYS A 56 19.17 6.15 -7.00
N TRP A 57 20.12 7.01 -6.67
CA TRP A 57 19.89 8.26 -5.95
C TRP A 57 20.20 9.43 -6.86
N ARG A 58 19.30 10.41 -6.93
CA ARG A 58 19.49 11.64 -7.72
C ARG A 58 19.14 12.84 -6.87
N ARG A 59 19.94 13.89 -6.93
CA ARG A 59 19.50 15.20 -6.43
C ARG A 59 18.50 15.78 -7.44
N ALA A 60 17.40 16.34 -6.94
CA ALA A 60 16.51 17.14 -7.74
C ALA A 60 17.25 18.41 -8.17
N ALA A 61 17.06 18.82 -9.43
CA ALA A 61 17.54 20.12 -9.87
C ALA A 61 16.77 21.21 -9.11
N PRO A 62 17.42 22.33 -8.76
CA PRO A 62 16.73 23.49 -8.21
C PRO A 62 15.88 24.09 -9.33
N GLU A 63 14.60 23.72 -9.39
CA GLU A 63 13.66 24.29 -10.35
C GLU A 63 12.60 25.08 -9.60
N GLY A 64 12.67 26.41 -9.70
CA GLY A 64 11.71 27.34 -9.10
C GLY A 64 11.87 27.54 -7.58
N ALA A 65 11.22 28.60 -7.08
CA ALA A 65 11.37 29.18 -5.74
C ALA A 65 10.84 28.33 -4.57
N GLU A 66 11.19 27.05 -4.50
CA GLU A 66 10.92 26.18 -3.36
C GLU A 66 12.24 25.84 -2.63
N PRO A 67 12.36 26.00 -1.29
CA PRO A 67 13.65 26.19 -0.63
C PRO A 67 14.37 24.90 -0.21
N GLN A 68 14.09 23.75 -0.82
CA GLN A 68 14.67 22.47 -0.37
C GLN A 68 15.17 21.63 -1.56
N PRO A 69 16.48 21.34 -1.65
CA PRO A 69 16.99 20.35 -2.60
C PRO A 69 16.39 18.98 -2.25
N GLY A 70 15.55 18.43 -3.13
CA GLY A 70 14.91 17.13 -2.90
C GLY A 70 15.81 15.97 -3.31
N LEU A 71 15.92 14.93 -2.49
CA LEU A 71 16.57 13.67 -2.88
C LEU A 71 15.53 12.76 -3.56
N ARG A 72 15.88 12.16 -4.70
CA ARG A 72 15.03 11.22 -5.44
C ARG A 72 15.60 9.82 -5.39
N LEU A 73 14.76 8.85 -5.03
CA LEU A 73 15.06 7.44 -4.95
C LEU A 73 14.35 6.66 -6.06
N SER A 74 15.13 5.92 -6.85
CA SER A 74 14.63 4.86 -7.71
C SER A 74 15.15 3.52 -7.21
N CYS A 75 14.29 2.51 -7.09
CA CYS A 75 14.71 1.15 -6.69
C CYS A 75 13.70 0.10 -7.14
N THR A 76 14.13 -1.16 -7.15
CA THR A 76 13.27 -2.31 -7.45
C THR A 76 13.05 -3.11 -6.18
N LEU A 77 11.79 -3.21 -5.77
CA LEU A 77 11.31 -4.06 -4.67
C LEU A 77 10.99 -5.45 -5.21
N ARG A 78 11.38 -6.51 -4.48
CA ARG A 78 10.98 -7.91 -4.74
C ARG A 78 10.59 -8.59 -3.45
N TRP A 79 9.67 -9.55 -3.52
CA TRP A 79 9.21 -10.31 -2.36
C TRP A 79 8.77 -11.72 -2.76
N SER A 80 8.27 -12.48 -1.79
CA SER A 80 7.69 -13.80 -2.00
C SER A 80 6.29 -13.85 -1.39
N CYS A 81 5.29 -14.21 -2.21
CA CYS A 81 3.92 -14.47 -1.80
C CYS A 81 3.23 -15.33 -2.87
N PRO A 82 2.41 -16.33 -2.50
CA PRO A 82 1.63 -17.10 -3.47
C PRO A 82 0.60 -16.21 -4.21
N LEU A 83 0.75 -16.07 -5.53
CA LEU A 83 -0.15 -15.24 -6.36
C LEU A 83 -1.57 -15.83 -6.50
N SER A 84 -1.75 -17.11 -6.16
CA SER A 84 -3.07 -17.73 -6.10
C SER A 84 -3.95 -17.13 -5.01
N LEU A 85 -3.37 -16.59 -3.93
CA LEU A 85 -4.09 -16.07 -2.77
C LEU A 85 -4.36 -14.56 -2.83
N VAL A 86 -3.75 -13.83 -3.78
CA VAL A 86 -3.83 -12.37 -3.86
C VAL A 86 -4.34 -11.91 -5.22
N ARG A 87 -5.03 -10.76 -5.26
CA ARG A 87 -5.36 -10.04 -6.51
C ARG A 87 -4.20 -9.16 -6.93
N CYS A 88 -3.65 -8.44 -5.98
CA CYS A 88 -2.54 -7.53 -6.17
C CYS A 88 -1.82 -7.27 -4.84
N PHE A 89 -0.79 -6.44 -4.90
CA PHE A 89 -0.11 -5.89 -3.75
C PHE A 89 -0.23 -4.37 -3.79
N ARG A 90 -0.57 -3.76 -2.66
CA ARG A 90 -0.57 -2.32 -2.47
C ARG A 90 0.78 -1.93 -1.88
N ILE A 91 1.50 -1.10 -2.61
CA ILE A 91 2.85 -0.66 -2.24
C ILE A 91 2.73 0.68 -1.57
N HIS A 92 3.35 0.82 -0.41
CA HIS A 92 3.35 2.05 0.36
C HIS A 92 4.78 2.41 0.77
N CYS A 93 5.02 3.69 1.04
CA CYS A 93 6.23 4.17 1.69
C CYS A 93 5.92 5.04 2.90
N GLY A 94 6.85 5.10 3.84
CA GLY A 94 6.79 6.03 4.95
C GLY A 94 8.18 6.38 5.45
N ARG A 95 8.25 7.39 6.30
CA ARG A 95 9.46 7.66 7.08
C ARG A 95 9.65 6.49 8.06
N GLY A 96 10.86 5.94 8.13
CA GLY A 96 11.15 4.95 9.16
C GLY A 96 10.96 5.58 10.53
N THR A 97 10.11 4.99 11.38
CA THR A 97 10.07 5.36 12.80
C THR A 97 11.36 4.85 13.44
N ASP A 98 12.34 5.74 13.63
CA ASP A 98 13.51 5.42 14.43
C ASP A 98 13.09 5.29 15.90
N GLY A 99 13.23 4.10 16.45
CA GLY A 99 13.24 3.88 17.89
C GLY A 99 14.54 4.39 18.50
N GLY A 100 14.72 5.71 18.54
CA GLY A 100 15.76 6.40 19.32
C GLY A 100 15.16 7.03 20.58
N PRO A 101 15.93 7.19 21.68
CA PRO A 101 15.39 7.57 22.99
C PRO A 101 15.06 9.06 23.00
N SER A 102 13.88 9.43 22.50
CA SER A 102 13.24 10.68 22.85
C SER A 102 12.11 10.36 23.80
N GLY A 103 12.26 10.75 25.07
CA GLY A 103 11.27 10.61 26.14
C GLY A 103 10.03 11.50 25.96
N GLY A 104 9.56 11.66 24.72
CA GLY A 104 8.31 12.30 24.37
C GLY A 104 7.37 11.26 23.77
N ALA A 105 6.06 11.43 24.01
CA ALA A 105 5.03 10.56 23.47
C ALA A 105 5.26 10.29 21.97
N PRO A 106 5.15 9.03 21.50
CA PRO A 106 5.37 8.72 20.10
C PRO A 106 4.42 9.57 19.25
N PRO A 107 4.92 10.28 18.21
CA PRO A 107 4.05 10.96 17.27
C PRO A 107 3.07 9.93 16.69
N ALA A 108 1.82 10.35 16.49
CA ALA A 108 0.79 9.48 15.93
C ALA A 108 1.33 8.78 14.67
N PRO A 109 1.08 7.47 14.49
CA PRO A 109 1.65 6.74 13.36
C PRO A 109 1.20 7.39 12.07
N GLU A 110 2.12 8.06 11.37
CA GLU A 110 1.87 8.62 10.05
C GLU A 110 1.33 7.50 9.15
N ARG A 111 0.21 7.78 8.48
CA ARG A 111 -0.32 6.85 7.50
C ARG A 111 0.70 6.74 6.37
N PRO A 112 1.18 5.53 6.03
CA PRO A 112 2.14 5.38 4.95
C PRO A 112 1.49 5.83 3.64
N THR A 113 2.28 6.51 2.81
CA THR A 113 1.88 7.03 1.52
C THR A 113 1.74 5.89 0.52
N PHE A 114 0.59 5.81 -0.13
CA PHE A 114 0.36 4.84 -1.20
C PHE A 114 1.17 5.20 -2.45
N LEU A 115 1.92 4.25 -2.98
CA LEU A 115 2.74 4.40 -4.19
C LEU A 115 2.09 3.80 -5.42
N GLY A 116 1.43 2.64 -5.28
CA GLY A 116 0.80 1.98 -6.41
C GLY A 116 0.48 0.51 -6.18
N LEU A 117 0.07 -0.15 -7.26
CA LEU A 117 -0.28 -1.57 -7.28
C LEU A 117 0.78 -2.39 -8.01
N ALA A 118 1.01 -3.61 -7.52
CA ALA A 118 1.77 -4.64 -8.22
C ALA A 118 0.93 -5.91 -8.38
N PHE A 119 0.90 -6.49 -9.57
CA PHE A 119 0.19 -7.76 -9.85
C PHE A 119 1.13 -8.97 -9.87
N VAL A 120 2.41 -8.73 -9.59
CA VAL A 120 3.49 -9.72 -9.49
C VAL A 120 4.32 -9.42 -8.25
N ASN A 121 5.23 -10.33 -7.88
CA ASN A 121 6.09 -10.19 -6.70
C ASN A 121 7.27 -9.19 -6.88
N GLN A 122 7.04 -8.12 -7.64
CA GLN A 122 8.02 -7.08 -7.95
C GLN A 122 7.32 -5.74 -8.19
N TYR A 123 7.95 -4.64 -7.76
CA TYR A 123 7.53 -3.28 -8.05
C TYR A 123 8.72 -2.35 -8.27
N ARG A 124 8.66 -1.48 -9.28
CA ARG A 124 9.69 -0.48 -9.56
C ARG A 124 9.24 0.87 -9.01
N VAL A 125 9.98 1.37 -8.03
CA VAL A 125 9.88 2.74 -7.56
C VAL A 125 10.72 3.63 -8.47
N VAL A 126 10.15 4.73 -8.93
CA VAL A 126 10.82 5.69 -9.82
C VAL A 126 10.73 7.07 -9.21
N ASP A 127 11.89 7.72 -9.07
CA ASP A 127 12.04 9.12 -8.66
C ASP A 127 11.20 9.53 -7.44
N LEU A 128 11.06 8.63 -6.46
CA LEU A 128 10.38 8.89 -5.19
C LEU A 128 11.10 10.00 -4.44
N ALA A 129 10.39 11.10 -4.17
CA ALA A 129 10.91 12.17 -3.34
C ALA A 129 11.09 11.67 -1.89
N VAL A 130 12.29 11.85 -1.35
CA VAL A 130 12.59 11.59 0.06
C VAL A 130 13.26 12.82 0.66
N ALA A 131 13.09 13.01 1.97
CA ALA A 131 13.77 14.07 2.70
C ALA A 131 15.29 13.85 2.64
N GLU A 132 16.07 14.94 2.56
CA GLU A 132 17.51 14.82 2.76
C GLU A 132 17.82 14.33 4.18
N ALA A 133 18.91 13.58 4.32
CA ALA A 133 19.38 13.19 5.64
C ALA A 133 20.03 14.39 6.32
N GLU A 134 19.82 14.57 7.63
CA GLU A 134 20.57 15.57 8.39
C GLU A 134 22.07 15.22 8.36
N PRO A 135 22.98 16.21 8.23
CA PRO A 135 24.42 15.96 8.26
C PRO A 135 24.83 15.17 9.51
N GLY A 136 25.55 14.06 9.32
CA GLY A 136 25.98 13.20 10.43
C GLY A 136 24.90 12.29 11.01
N ARG A 137 23.68 12.26 10.46
CA ARG A 137 22.63 11.30 10.83
C ARG A 137 22.29 10.37 9.66
N GLU A 138 21.98 9.13 10.00
CA GLU A 138 21.38 8.19 9.06
C GLU A 138 19.88 8.48 8.95
N ALA A 139 19.38 8.52 7.72
CA ALA A 139 17.96 8.61 7.41
C ALA A 139 17.47 7.30 6.80
N ARG A 140 16.16 7.07 6.91
CA ARG A 140 15.52 5.83 6.48
C ARG A 140 14.22 6.10 5.75
N VAL A 141 14.08 5.45 4.60
CA VAL A 141 12.79 5.26 3.93
C VAL A 141 12.35 3.81 4.10
N GLU A 142 11.11 3.61 4.51
CA GLU A 142 10.51 2.29 4.69
C GLU A 142 9.49 2.02 3.61
N PHE A 143 9.57 0.84 3.01
CA PHE A 143 8.60 0.30 2.06
C PHE A 143 7.76 -0.78 2.71
N LEU A 144 6.45 -0.72 2.47
CA LEU A 144 5.48 -1.70 2.94
C LEU A 144 4.76 -2.31 1.74
N VAL A 145 4.60 -3.64 1.79
CA VAL A 145 3.90 -4.42 0.77
C VAL A 145 2.70 -5.08 1.43
N GLU A 146 1.53 -4.50 1.20
CA GLU A 146 0.24 -5.03 1.67
C GLU A 146 -0.30 -5.99 0.61
N PRO A 147 -0.52 -7.27 0.93
CA PRO A 147 -1.23 -8.17 0.01
C PRO A 147 -2.74 -7.87 0.04
N ASP A 148 -3.37 -7.79 -1.12
CA ASP A 148 -4.83 -7.69 -1.27
C ASP A 148 -5.39 -9.10 -1.59
N PRO A 149 -6.04 -9.79 -0.64
CA PRO A 149 -6.54 -11.14 -0.84
C PRO A 149 -7.62 -11.17 -1.91
N ARG A 150 -7.75 -12.32 -2.59
CA ARG A 150 -8.83 -12.51 -3.57
C ARG A 150 -10.19 -12.30 -2.96
N GLU A 151 -10.39 -12.73 -1.73
CA GLU A 151 -11.65 -12.73 -1.01
C GLU A 151 -12.01 -11.36 -0.39
N GLY A 152 -11.21 -10.31 -0.60
CA GLY A 152 -11.47 -8.97 -0.07
C GLY A 152 -11.30 -8.86 1.45
N LEU A 153 -10.62 -9.83 2.08
CA LEU A 153 -10.38 -9.84 3.51
C LEU A 153 -9.35 -8.80 3.93
N LEU A 154 -9.55 -8.19 5.10
CA LEU A 154 -8.57 -7.30 5.70
C LEU A 154 -7.37 -8.10 6.21
N VAL A 155 -6.17 -7.73 5.75
CA VAL A 155 -4.91 -8.37 6.14
C VAL A 155 -4.26 -7.58 7.28
N PRO A 156 -4.03 -8.19 8.47
CA PRO A 156 -3.30 -7.56 9.56
C PRO A 156 -1.90 -7.11 9.14
N ARG A 157 -1.46 -5.94 9.65
CA ARG A 157 -0.16 -5.35 9.30
C ARG A 157 1.05 -6.25 9.59
N ALA A 158 0.93 -7.22 10.50
CA ALA A 158 1.96 -8.22 10.79
C ALA A 158 2.24 -9.19 9.62
N GLN A 159 1.34 -9.28 8.64
CA GLN A 159 1.48 -10.14 7.46
C GLN A 159 2.00 -9.37 6.24
N TRP A 160 2.13 -8.04 6.37
CA TRP A 160 2.67 -7.18 5.33
C TRP A 160 4.19 -7.36 5.25
N GLY A 161 4.70 -7.24 4.04
CA GLY A 161 6.12 -7.23 3.78
C GLY A 161 6.71 -5.87 4.13
N ARG A 162 7.95 -5.84 4.62
CA ARG A 162 8.65 -4.61 4.96
C ARG A 162 10.10 -4.67 4.50
N ALA A 163 10.57 -3.59 3.91
CA ALA A 163 12.00 -3.36 3.65
C ALA A 163 12.33 -1.89 3.91
N ALA A 164 13.60 -1.61 4.19
CA ALA A 164 14.05 -0.26 4.43
C ALA A 164 15.33 0.03 3.65
N VAL A 165 15.47 1.28 3.22
CA VAL A 165 16.71 1.80 2.65
C VAL A 165 17.23 2.87 3.60
N LEU A 166 18.44 2.61 4.11
CA LEU A 166 19.20 3.54 4.94
C LEU A 166 20.09 4.38 4.03
N TYR A 167 20.20 5.67 4.31
CA TYR A 167 21.03 6.60 3.57
C TYR A 167 21.55 7.70 4.48
N SER A 168 22.74 8.21 4.19
CA SER A 168 23.33 9.35 4.87
C SER A 168 23.95 10.30 3.85
N LEU A 169 24.05 11.57 4.22
CA LEU A 169 24.91 12.49 3.49
C LEU A 169 26.37 12.12 3.81
N ARG A 170 27.18 11.89 2.77
CA ARG A 170 28.63 11.77 2.97
C ARG A 170 29.15 13.13 3.46
N SER A 171 29.84 13.13 4.59
CA SER A 171 30.67 14.26 4.99
C SER A 171 31.72 14.52 3.90
N PRO A 172 32.01 15.80 3.59
CA PRO A 172 33.03 16.17 2.60
C PRO A 172 34.43 15.70 3.01
#